data_AF-A0A9P0DGM7-F1
#
_entry.id   AF-A0A9P0DGM7-F1
#
_cell.length_a   1.000
_cell.length_b   1.000
_cell.length_c   1.000
_cell.angle_alpha   90.00
_cell.angle_beta   90.00
_cell.angle_gamma   90.00
#
_symmetry.space_group_name_H-M   'P 1'
#
loop_
_entity.id
_entity.type
_entity.pdbx_description
1 polymer ?
#
loop_
_entity_poly.entity_id
_entity_poly.type
_entity_poly.pdbx_seq_one_letter_code
_entity_poly.pdbx_strand_id
1 'polypeptide(L)'
;MSRYARYSDLVKQTTEYARRMNRLSNRIFGEVARSTNSKSMRVVKLFSEQPVHLRREVHSYYPRHVELGKLMIKLRYYGLYRDEHADFQDEMDRMRALRGKTKPIHKTKAEREKES
;
A
#
# COMPACT_ATOMS: atom_id res chain seq x y z
N MET A 1 -20.12 45.04 -11.67
CA MET A 1 -19.63 43.67 -11.92
C MET A 1 -18.18 43.53 -11.45
N SER A 2 -17.85 42.46 -10.73
CA SER A 2 -16.48 42.20 -10.25
C SER A 2 -15.52 41.92 -11.41
N ARG A 3 -14.25 42.31 -11.26
CA ARG A 3 -13.20 42.06 -12.27
C ARG A 3 -13.02 40.57 -12.56
N TYR A 4 -13.25 39.70 -11.57
CA TYR A 4 -13.19 38.25 -11.71
C TYR A 4 -14.29 37.68 -12.62
N ALA A 5 -15.51 38.24 -12.54
CA ALA A 5 -16.62 37.82 -13.39
C ALA A 5 -16.33 38.11 -14.87
N ARG A 6 -15.73 39.26 -15.17
CA ARG A 6 -15.30 39.62 -16.54
C ARG A 6 -14.26 38.65 -17.10
N TYR A 7 -13.35 38.15 -16.28
CA TYR A 7 -12.38 37.14 -16.69
C TYR A 7 -13.05 35.79 -16.97
N SER A 8 -13.94 35.32 -16.08
CA SER A 8 -14.66 34.07 -16.32
C SER A 8 -15.53 34.11 -17.58
N ASP A 9 -16.11 35.26 -17.90
CA ASP A 9 -16.89 35.45 -19.12
C ASP A 9 -15.99 35.47 -20.35
N LEU A 10 -14.79 36.08 -20.26
CA LEU A 10 -13.80 36.08 -21.32
C LEU A 10 -13.28 34.67 -21.63
N VAL A 11 -13.01 33.85 -20.61
CA VAL A 11 -12.53 32.46 -20.78
C VAL A 11 -13.55 31.60 -21.54
N LYS A 12 -14.85 31.88 -21.37
CA LYS A 12 -15.97 31.18 -22.04
C LYS A 12 -16.19 31.63 -23.49
N GLN A 13 -15.66 32.78 -23.89
CA GLN A 13 -15.80 33.28 -25.26
C GLN A 13 -14.87 32.52 -26.23
N THR A 14 -15.30 32.38 -27.49
CA THR A 14 -14.56 31.67 -28.55
C THR A 14 -13.69 32.59 -29.41
N THR A 15 -13.56 33.87 -29.02
CA THR A 15 -12.76 34.86 -29.73
C THR A 15 -11.28 34.44 -29.79
N GLU A 16 -10.56 34.90 -30.82
CA GLU A 16 -9.11 34.64 -30.94
C GLU A 16 -8.33 35.13 -29.73
N TYR A 17 -8.70 36.29 -29.18
CA TYR A 17 -8.08 36.84 -27.98
C TYR A 17 -8.30 35.93 -26.76
N ALA A 18 -9.53 35.46 -26.53
CA ALA A 18 -9.83 34.52 -25.44
C ALA A 18 -9.02 33.22 -25.57
N ARG A 19 -8.92 32.65 -26.79
CA ARG A 19 -8.10 31.45 -27.05
C ARG A 19 -6.62 31.69 -26.76
N ARG A 20 -6.06 32.85 -27.12
CA ARG A 20 -4.68 33.23 -26.82
C ARG A 20 -4.46 33.41 -25.31
N MET A 21 -5.41 34.03 -24.61
CA MET A 21 -5.32 34.20 -23.15
C MET A 21 -5.42 32.88 -22.40
N ASN A 22 -6.33 31.98 -22.78
CA ASN A 22 -6.42 30.64 -22.20
C ASN A 22 -5.11 29.86 -22.42
N ARG A 23 -4.53 29.92 -23.62
CA ARG A 23 -3.24 29.27 -23.91
C ARG A 23 -2.08 29.85 -23.10
N LEU A 24 -2.06 31.17 -22.90
CA LEU A 24 -1.05 31.85 -22.09
C LEU A 24 -1.19 31.46 -20.62
N SER A 25 -2.41 31.51 -20.07
CA SER A 25 -2.72 31.08 -18.70
C SER A 25 -2.23 29.66 -18.44
N ASN A 26 -2.57 28.72 -19.34
CA ASN A 26 -2.15 27.33 -19.18
C ASN A 26 -0.62 27.17 -19.18
N ARG A 27 0.12 27.98 -19.94
CA ARG A 27 1.60 27.98 -19.89
C ARG A 27 2.15 28.54 -18.59
N ILE A 28 1.54 29.61 -18.07
CA ILE A 28 1.95 30.24 -16.81
C ILE A 28 1.75 29.28 -15.64
N PHE A 29 0.62 28.58 -15.61
CA PHE A 29 0.25 27.68 -14.50
C PHE A 29 0.63 26.21 -14.72
N GLY A 30 1.32 25.88 -15.82
CA GLY A 30 1.78 24.51 -16.10
C GLY A 30 0.67 23.52 -16.48
N GLU A 31 -0.48 24.02 -16.91
CA GLU A 31 -1.58 23.22 -17.45
C GLU A 31 -1.37 22.86 -18.93
N VAL A 32 -2.29 22.10 -19.51
CA VAL A 32 -2.19 21.65 -20.90
C VAL A 32 -2.41 22.83 -21.87
N ALA A 33 -1.32 23.33 -22.46
CA ALA A 33 -1.35 24.51 -23.34
C ALA A 33 -1.79 24.23 -24.79
N ARG A 34 -1.73 22.99 -25.26
CA ARG A 34 -2.19 22.60 -26.60
C ARG A 34 -3.59 22.00 -26.48
N SER A 35 -4.49 22.37 -27.39
CA SER A 35 -5.80 21.72 -27.49
C SER A 35 -5.59 20.23 -27.72
N THR A 36 -6.03 19.41 -26.76
CA THR A 36 -5.80 17.97 -26.75
C THR A 36 -7.16 17.28 -26.68
N ASN A 37 -7.30 16.11 -27.31
CA ASN A 37 -8.53 15.32 -27.28
C ASN A 37 -8.87 14.87 -25.83
N SER A 38 -10.16 14.72 -25.53
CA SER A 38 -10.66 14.23 -24.23
C SER A 38 -10.06 12.88 -23.83
N LYS A 39 -9.85 11.97 -24.80
CA LYS A 39 -9.18 10.68 -24.56
C LYS A 39 -7.74 10.84 -24.07
N SER A 40 -7.00 11.81 -24.61
CA SER A 40 -5.60 12.06 -24.26
C SER A 40 -5.47 12.74 -22.90
N MET A 41 -6.47 13.51 -22.46
CA MET A 41 -6.51 14.08 -21.10
C MET A 41 -6.52 13.02 -19.99
N ARG A 42 -6.92 11.78 -20.30
CA ARG A 42 -6.81 10.65 -19.37
C ARG A 42 -5.37 10.43 -18.90
N VAL A 43 -4.38 10.61 -19.78
CA VAL A 43 -2.96 10.43 -19.44
C VAL A 43 -2.51 11.49 -18.45
N VAL A 44 -2.90 12.75 -18.67
CA VAL A 44 -2.64 13.84 -17.73
C VAL A 44 -3.22 13.51 -16.36
N LYS A 45 -4.47 13.05 -16.31
CA LYS A 45 -5.12 12.64 -15.04
C LYS A 45 -4.41 11.47 -14.35
N LEU A 46 -4.01 10.46 -15.13
CA LEU A 46 -3.33 9.27 -14.61
C LEU A 46 -2.00 9.62 -13.93
N PHE A 47 -1.26 10.59 -14.47
CA PHE A 47 0.01 11.05 -13.92
C PHE A 47 -0.13 12.17 -12.87
N SER A 48 -1.25 12.91 -12.88
CA SER A 48 -1.52 13.89 -11.82
C SER A 48 -1.94 13.23 -10.50
N GLU A 49 -2.52 12.03 -10.56
CA GLU A 49 -2.97 11.28 -9.40
C GLU A 49 -1.95 10.23 -8.95
N GLN A 50 -1.95 9.90 -7.66
CA GLN A 50 -1.16 8.77 -7.18
C GLN A 50 -1.71 7.45 -7.74
N PRO A 51 -0.86 6.61 -8.37
CA PRO A 51 -1.24 5.28 -8.83
C PRO A 51 -1.85 4.45 -7.70
N VAL A 52 -2.90 3.69 -8.02
CA VAL A 52 -3.70 2.95 -7.02
C VAL A 52 -2.85 2.03 -6.15
N HIS A 53 -1.90 1.31 -6.74
CA HIS A 53 -1.04 0.37 -6.02
C HIS A 53 -0.08 1.04 -5.02
N LEU A 54 0.25 2.32 -5.21
CA LEU A 54 1.12 3.07 -4.28
C LEU A 54 0.32 3.72 -3.14
N ARG A 55 -1.01 3.79 -3.25
CA ARG A 55 -1.85 4.34 -2.19
C ARG A 55 -1.66 3.53 -0.92
N ARG A 56 -1.51 4.24 0.21
CA ARG A 56 -1.29 3.62 1.52
C ARG A 56 -2.38 2.63 1.89
N GLU A 57 -3.62 2.98 1.60
CA GLU A 57 -4.82 2.15 1.80
C GLU A 57 -4.73 0.79 1.10
N VAL A 58 -4.00 0.72 -0.02
CA VAL A 58 -3.87 -0.49 -0.84
C VAL A 58 -2.67 -1.33 -0.38
N HIS A 59 -1.46 -0.77 -0.37
CA HIS A 59 -0.27 -1.57 -0.07
C HIS A 59 -0.08 -1.85 1.43
N SER A 60 -0.55 -0.98 2.32
CA SER A 60 -0.46 -1.15 3.77
C SER A 60 -1.74 -1.74 4.35
N TYR A 61 -2.50 -2.50 3.56
CA TYR A 61 -3.78 -3.06 3.99
C TYR A 61 -3.64 -4.00 5.20
N TYR A 62 -2.67 -4.92 5.17
CA TYR A 62 -2.38 -5.80 6.31
C TYR A 62 -1.28 -5.20 7.19
N PRO A 63 -1.41 -5.31 8.53
CA PRO A 63 -0.35 -4.91 9.44
C PRO A 63 0.86 -5.86 9.31
N ARG A 64 2.01 -5.38 9.76
CA ARG A 64 3.28 -6.12 9.75
C ARG A 64 3.34 -7.18 10.86
N HIS A 65 2.50 -8.21 10.74
CA HIS A 65 2.33 -9.25 11.76
C HIS A 65 3.62 -10.06 12.03
N VAL A 66 4.49 -10.25 11.02
CA VAL A 66 5.77 -10.95 11.20
C VAL A 66 6.72 -10.18 12.12
N GLU A 67 6.82 -8.85 11.93
CA GLU A 67 7.66 -7.99 12.76
C GLU A 67 7.12 -7.94 14.19
N LEU A 68 5.80 -7.75 14.33
CA LEU A 68 5.13 -7.72 15.61
C LEU A 68 5.26 -9.06 16.36
N GLY A 69 5.04 -10.19 15.69
CA GLY A 69 5.19 -11.52 16.28
C GLY A 69 6.61 -11.77 16.77
N LYS A 70 7.63 -11.43 15.96
CA LYS A 70 9.04 -11.52 16.38
C LYS A 70 9.35 -10.63 17.57
N LEU A 71 8.80 -9.43 17.62
CA LEU A 71 8.95 -8.52 18.74
C LEU A 71 8.36 -9.12 20.03
N MET A 72 7.13 -9.62 19.98
CA MET A 72 6.46 -10.20 21.15
C MET A 72 7.15 -11.46 21.67
N ILE A 73 7.63 -12.32 20.76
CA ILE A 73 8.45 -13.49 21.12
C ILE A 73 9.73 -13.06 21.87
N LYS A 74 10.43 -12.04 21.39
CA LYS A 74 11.64 -11.53 22.08
C LYS A 74 11.31 -10.95 23.45
N LEU A 75 10.23 -10.19 23.57
CA LEU A 75 9.78 -9.63 24.84
C LEU A 75 9.42 -10.74 25.84
N ARG A 76 8.81 -11.84 25.37
CA ARG A 76 8.56 -13.04 26.17
C ARG A 76 9.86 -13.64 26.70
N TYR A 77 10.87 -13.81 25.84
CA TYR A 77 12.17 -14.35 26.27
C TYR A 77 12.92 -13.45 27.25
N TYR A 78 12.74 -12.13 27.16
CA TYR A 78 13.30 -11.18 28.13
C TYR A 78 12.50 -11.11 29.44
N GLY A 79 11.34 -11.78 29.54
CA GLY A 79 10.45 -11.70 30.70
C GLY A 79 9.70 -10.37 30.82
N LEU A 80 9.72 -9.53 29.77
CA LEU A 80 9.03 -8.25 29.72
C LEU A 80 7.56 -8.38 29.30
N TYR A 81 7.22 -9.49 28.66
CA TYR A 81 5.87 -9.80 28.20
C TYR A 81 5.50 -11.23 28.59
N ARG A 82 4.25 -11.43 29.04
CA ARG A 82 3.71 -12.76 29.32
C ARG A 82 2.67 -13.11 28.26
N ASP A 83 2.94 -14.18 27.52
CA ASP A 83 2.05 -14.72 26.49
C ASP A 83 1.35 -15.98 27.03
N GLU A 84 0.17 -15.81 27.60
CA GLU A 84 -0.62 -16.91 28.18
C GLU A 84 -1.01 -17.96 27.14
N HIS A 85 -1.21 -17.55 25.88
CA HIS A 85 -1.56 -18.46 24.81
C HIS A 85 -0.39 -19.36 24.46
N ALA A 86 0.81 -18.80 24.34
CA ALA A 86 2.02 -19.57 24.11
C ALA A 86 2.37 -20.47 25.31
N ASP A 87 2.19 -19.98 26.54
CA ASP A 87 2.39 -20.79 27.76
C ASP A 87 1.46 -22.02 27.78
N PHE A 88 0.19 -21.85 27.37
CA PHE A 88 -0.75 -22.96 27.26
C PHE A 88 -0.34 -23.98 26.18
N GLN A 89 0.11 -23.50 25.01
CA GLN A 89 0.58 -24.37 23.94
C GLN A 89 1.80 -25.19 24.38
N ASP A 90 2.76 -24.56 25.05
CA ASP A 90 3.98 -25.19 25.55
C ASP A 90 3.65 -26.28 26.59
N GLU A 91 2.71 -26.01 27.52
CA GLU A 91 2.26 -27.01 28.49
C GLU A 91 1.52 -28.18 27.83
N MET A 92 0.69 -27.91 26.83
CA MET A 92 0.00 -28.96 26.07
C MET A 92 0.98 -29.84 25.30
N ASP A 93 2.03 -29.26 24.71
CA ASP A 93 3.07 -30.02 24.02
C ASP A 93 3.93 -30.82 25.02
N ARG A 94 4.21 -30.30 26.22
CA ARG A 94 4.82 -31.06 27.32
C ARG A 94 4.00 -32.30 27.69
N MET A 95 2.70 -32.13 27.90
CA MET A 95 1.78 -33.22 28.25
C MET A 95 1.66 -34.26 27.14
N ARG A 96 1.70 -33.84 25.86
CA ARG A 96 1.74 -34.76 24.73
C ARG A 96 3.02 -35.59 24.70
N ALA A 97 4.17 -34.97 24.99
CA ALA A 97 5.45 -35.67 25.06
C ALA A 97 5.45 -36.74 26.16
N LEU A 98 4.91 -36.42 27.35
CA LEU A 98 4.75 -37.39 28.44
C LEU A 98 3.84 -38.57 28.06
N ARG A 99 2.86 -38.35 27.18
CA ARG A 99 1.98 -39.40 26.63
C ARG A 99 2.61 -40.18 25.48
N GLY A 100 3.87 -39.91 25.12
CA GLY A 100 4.55 -40.49 23.96
C GLY A 100 4.00 -40.02 22.60
N LYS A 101 3.14 -39.00 22.59
CA LYS A 101 2.53 -38.43 21.36
C LYS A 101 3.31 -37.21 20.89
N THR A 102 4.63 -37.31 20.85
CA THR A 102 5.49 -36.25 20.32
C THR A 102 5.24 -36.04 18.84
N LYS A 103 5.33 -34.79 18.37
CA LYS A 103 5.26 -34.48 16.94
C LYS A 103 6.37 -35.27 16.22
N PRO A 104 6.03 -36.02 15.15
CA PRO A 104 7.03 -36.78 14.42
C PRO A 104 8.06 -35.83 13.81
N ILE A 105 9.34 -36.21 13.89
CA ILE A 105 10.42 -35.46 13.24
C ILE A 105 10.23 -35.62 11.73
N HIS A 106 9.99 -34.51 11.03
CA HIS A 106 9.89 -34.54 9.58
C HIS A 106 11.28 -34.72 8.97
N LYS A 107 11.63 -35.95 8.58
CA LYS A 107 12.86 -36.23 7.85
C LYS A 107 12.77 -35.71 6.42
N THR A 108 13.82 -35.07 5.94
CA THR A 108 13.94 -34.67 4.53
C THR A 108 14.05 -35.91 3.63
N LYS A 109 13.76 -35.77 2.33
CA LYS A 109 13.79 -36.90 1.38
C LYS A 109 15.16 -37.60 1.34
N ALA A 110 16.24 -36.81 1.38
CA ALA A 110 17.62 -37.31 1.37
C ALA A 110 17.99 -38.11 2.64
N GLU A 111 17.38 -37.81 3.79
CA GLU A 111 17.62 -38.56 5.03
C GLU A 111 16.87 -39.90 5.04
N ARG A 112 15.71 -39.97 4.37
CA ARG A 112 14.94 -41.22 4.24
C ARG A 112 15.63 -42.22 3.30
N GLU A 113 16.28 -41.72 2.24
CA GLU A 113 16.99 -42.55 1.26
C GLU A 113 18.30 -43.16 1.80
N LYS A 114 18.90 -42.58 2.87
CA LYS A 114 20.10 -43.11 3.53
C LYS A 114 19.84 -44.21 4.56
N GLU A 115 18.60 -44.33 5.03
CA GLU A 115 18.18 -45.35 6.01
C GLU A 115 17.53 -46.58 5.34
N SER A 116 17.34 -46.55 4.02
CA SER A 116 16.78 -47.64 3.20
C SER A 116 17.89 -48.49 2.58
#